data_AF-A0A258IJB7-F1
#
_entry.id   AF-A0A258IJB7-F1
#
_cell.length_a   1.000
_cell.length_b   1.000
_cell.length_c   1.000
_cell.angle_alpha   90.00
_cell.angle_beta   90.00
_cell.angle_gamma   90.00
#
_symmetry.space_group_name_H-M   'P 1'
#
loop_
_entity.id
_entity.type
_entity.pdbx_description
1 polymer ?
#
loop_
_entity_poly.entity_id
_entity_poly.type
_entity_poly.pdbx_seq_one_letter_code
_entity_poly.pdbx_strand_id
1 'polypeptide(L)'
;MAALDTVRARIDADLKRDATAALADMGLTISDAIRLMLVRVAAEKALPFDVRTPNATTRAAIEAADRGELSRFESVDTALADLND
;
A
#
# COMPACT_ATOMS: atom_id res chain seq x y z
N MET A 1 29.54 0.92 3.56
CA MET A 1 28.88 0.41 4.79
C MET A 1 27.43 0.80 4.72
N ALA A 2 26.50 -0.10 5.04
CA ALA A 2 25.09 0.28 5.11
C ALA A 2 24.91 1.28 6.26
N ALA A 3 24.45 2.49 5.94
CA ALA A 3 24.09 3.46 6.97
C ALA A 3 22.83 2.95 7.69
N LEU A 4 22.90 2.83 9.01
CA LEU A 4 21.72 2.54 9.82
C LEU A 4 20.89 3.81 9.92
N ASP A 5 19.57 3.68 9.68
CA ASP A 5 18.62 4.76 9.84
C ASP A 5 17.45 4.31 10.75
N THR A 6 16.73 5.26 11.34
CA THR A 6 15.71 5.00 12.36
C THR A 6 14.31 5.24 11.81
N VAL A 7 13.46 4.22 11.87
CA VAL A 7 12.02 4.36 11.62
C VAL A 7 11.31 4.81 12.91
N ARG A 8 10.59 5.94 12.85
CA ARG A 8 9.73 6.42 13.94
C ARG A 8 8.32 6.66 13.42
N ALA A 9 7.33 6.06 14.08
CA ALA A 9 5.92 6.26 13.77
C ALA A 9 5.15 6.51 15.06
N ARG A 10 4.15 7.39 15.01
CA ARG A 10 3.18 7.56 16.09
C ARG A 10 2.15 6.44 16.00
N ILE A 11 1.80 5.87 17.15
CA ILE A 11 0.84 4.77 17.26
C ILE A 11 0.04 4.98 18.54
N ASP A 12 -1.21 4.53 18.51
CA ASP A 12 -2.04 4.45 19.71
C ASP A 12 -1.40 3.55 20.77
N ALA A 13 -1.53 3.91 22.05
CA ALA A 13 -0.86 3.23 23.14
C ALA A 13 -1.41 1.81 23.38
N ASP A 14 -2.72 1.64 23.22
CA ASP A 14 -3.39 0.35 23.39
C ASP A 14 -3.04 -0.56 22.21
N LEU A 15 -3.08 -0.03 20.98
CA LEU A 15 -2.64 -0.77 19.80
C LEU A 15 -1.19 -1.24 19.91
N LYS A 16 -0.29 -0.39 20.42
CA LYS A 16 1.12 -0.77 20.64
C LYS A 16 1.23 -1.94 21.62
N ARG A 17 0.47 -1.91 22.71
CA ARG A 17 0.50 -2.95 23.75
C ARG A 17 0.02 -4.28 23.19
N ASP A 18 -1.12 -4.27 22.49
CA ASP A 18 -1.73 -5.48 21.93
C ASP A 18 -0.82 -6.10 20.84
N ALA A 19 -0.27 -5.27 19.95
CA ALA A 19 0.67 -5.73 18.93
C ALA A 19 1.97 -6.28 19.54
N THR A 20 2.46 -5.69 20.64
CA THR A 20 3.66 -6.20 21.34
C THR A 20 3.41 -7.59 21.90
N ALA A 21 2.27 -7.82 22.56
CA ALA A 21 1.91 -9.11 23.12
C ALA A 21 1.79 -10.18 22.03
N ALA A 22 1.04 -9.90 20.97
CA ALA A 22 0.83 -10.83 19.86
C ALA A 22 2.15 -11.20 19.14
N LEU A 23 3.05 -10.23 18.95
CA LEU A 23 4.36 -10.50 18.34
C LEU A 23 5.29 -11.26 19.28
N ALA A 24 5.24 -11.00 20.59
CA ALA A 24 6.04 -11.73 21.58
C ALA A 24 5.66 -13.21 21.64
N ASP A 25 4.37 -13.54 21.50
CA ASP A 25 3.89 -14.93 21.38
C ASP A 25 4.48 -15.64 20.14
N MET A 26 4.84 -14.88 19.10
CA MET A 26 5.52 -15.36 17.89
C MET A 26 7.05 -15.31 18.00
N GLY A 27 7.61 -14.86 19.13
CA GLY A 27 9.05 -14.68 19.33
C GLY A 27 9.64 -13.47 18.59
N LEU A 28 8.83 -12.47 18.25
CA LEU A 28 9.22 -11.29 17.48
C LEU A 28 9.06 -10.00 18.30
N THR A 29 9.91 -9.02 18.02
CA THR A 29 9.70 -7.64 18.48
C THR A 29 8.94 -6.82 17.42
N ILE A 30 8.38 -5.68 17.82
CA ILE A 30 7.80 -4.69 16.88
C ILE A 30 8.84 -4.32 15.79
N SER A 31 10.09 -4.13 16.19
CA SER A 31 11.17 -3.78 15.26
C SER A 31 11.44 -4.88 14.24
N ASP A 32 11.30 -6.15 14.61
CA ASP A 32 11.43 -7.28 13.68
C ASP A 32 10.29 -7.30 12.67
N ALA A 33 9.05 -7.12 13.14
CA ALA A 33 7.88 -7.05 12.27
C ALA A 33 7.96 -5.89 11.28
N ILE A 34 8.37 -4.69 11.73
CA ILE A 34 8.58 -3.53 10.85
C ILE A 34 9.64 -3.82 9.79
N ARG A 35 10.77 -4.43 10.17
CA ARG A 35 11.83 -4.80 9.22
C ARG A 35 11.31 -5.80 8.17
N LEU A 36 10.63 -6.86 8.59
CA LEU A 36 10.08 -7.86 7.68
C LEU A 36 9.07 -7.25 6.69
N MET A 37 8.18 -6.38 7.18
CA MET A 37 7.24 -5.65 6.33
C MET A 37 7.97 -4.82 5.28
N LEU A 38 8.95 -4.02 5.68
CA LEU A 38 9.68 -3.13 4.76
C LEU A 38 10.50 -3.92 3.73
N VAL A 39 11.10 -5.05 4.12
CA VAL A 39 11.80 -5.95 3.20
C VAL A 39 10.83 -6.49 2.14
N ARG A 40 9.65 -6.96 2.55
CA ARG A 40 8.64 -7.49 1.62
C ARG A 40 8.14 -6.42 0.66
N VAL A 41 7.81 -5.22 1.16
CA VAL A 41 7.36 -4.11 0.31
C VAL A 41 8.43 -3.70 -0.70
N ALA A 42 9.70 -3.62 -0.28
CA ALA A 42 10.79 -3.27 -1.17
C ALA A 42 10.99 -4.29 -2.29
N ALA A 43 10.87 -5.58 -1.96
CA ALA A 43 11.05 -6.70 -2.90
C ALA A 43 9.88 -6.84 -3.88
N GLU A 44 8.64 -6.73 -3.41
CA GLU A 44 7.45 -7.10 -4.19
C GLU A 44 6.62 -5.93 -4.70
N LYS A 45 6.95 -4.71 -4.26
CA LYS A 45 6.17 -3.51 -4.62
C LYS A 45 4.68 -3.63 -4.25
N ALA A 46 4.39 -4.45 -3.25
CA ALA A 46 3.06 -4.71 -2.73
C ALA A 46 3.08 -4.74 -1.20
N LEU A 47 1.93 -4.45 -0.59
CA LEU A 47 1.76 -4.62 0.85
C LEU A 47 1.64 -6.11 1.20
N PRO A 48 2.11 -6.55 2.38
CA PRO A 48 2.07 -7.94 2.80
C PRO A 48 0.67 -8.42 3.22
N PHE A 49 -0.36 -7.61 2.97
CA PHE A 49 -1.75 -7.90 3.24
C PHE A 49 -2.58 -7.30 2.11
N ASP A 50 -3.75 -7.89 1.86
CA ASP A 50 -4.63 -7.40 0.81
C ASP A 50 -5.20 -6.02 1.18
N VAL A 51 -4.93 -5.02 0.34
CA VAL A 51 -5.57 -3.71 0.45
C VAL A 51 -6.96 -3.81 -0.19
N ARG A 52 -7.95 -4.17 0.62
CA ARG A 52 -9.31 -4.46 0.14
C ARG A 52 -10.14 -3.21 -0.18
N THR A 53 -9.79 -2.05 0.36
CA THR A 53 -10.58 -0.82 0.22
C THR A 53 -9.86 0.19 -0.67
N PRO A 54 -10.40 0.56 -1.85
CA PRO A 54 -9.85 1.61 -2.68
C PRO A 54 -9.75 2.93 -1.90
N ASN A 55 -8.77 3.78 -2.20
CA ASN A 55 -8.73 5.11 -1.60
C ASN A 55 -9.85 6.00 -2.18
N ALA A 56 -10.00 7.23 -1.66
CA ALA A 56 -11.05 8.14 -2.11
C ALA A 56 -10.96 8.45 -3.61
N THR A 57 -9.74 8.69 -4.11
CA THR A 57 -9.49 8.97 -5.54
C THR A 57 -9.89 7.78 -6.42
N THR A 58 -9.49 6.56 -6.04
CA THR A 58 -9.82 5.35 -6.80
C THR A 58 -11.32 5.08 -6.78
N ARG A 59 -12.01 5.30 -5.64
CA ARG A 59 -13.47 5.21 -5.58
C ARG A 59 -14.13 6.19 -6.55
N ALA A 60 -13.73 7.47 -6.52
CA ALA A 60 -14.30 8.48 -7.40
C ALA A 60 -14.09 8.14 -8.88
N ALA A 61 -12.93 7.60 -9.25
CA ALA A 61 -12.65 7.14 -10.61
C ALA A 61 -13.55 5.96 -11.02
N ILE A 62 -13.79 4.99 -10.13
CA ILE A 62 -14.71 3.87 -10.38
C ILE A 62 -16.14 4.39 -10.56
N GLU A 63 -16.60 5.29 -9.70
CA GLU A 63 -17.95 5.88 -9.82
C GLU A 63 -18.12 6.70 -11.11
N ALA A 64 -17.09 7.43 -11.54
CA ALA A 64 -17.09 8.13 -12.82
C ALA A 64 -17.19 7.15 -13.99
N ALA A 65 -16.44 6.04 -13.92
CA ALA A 65 -16.53 4.97 -14.90
C ALA A 65 -17.94 4.37 -14.98
N ASP A 66 -18.56 4.10 -13.83
CA ASP A 66 -19.93 3.57 -13.75
C ASP A 66 -20.99 4.55 -14.29
N ARG A 67 -20.74 5.86 -14.18
CA ARG A 67 -21.57 6.91 -14.80
C ARG A 67 -21.32 7.07 -16.31
N GLY A 68 -20.36 6.35 -16.88
CA GLY A 68 -20.00 6.43 -18.29
C GLY A 68 -19.11 7.62 -18.64
N GLU A 69 -18.46 8.24 -17.66
CA GLU A 69 -17.49 9.34 -17.84
C GLU A 69 -16.11 8.80 -18.28
N LEU A 70 -16.10 7.91 -19.28
CA LEU A 70 -14.90 7.29 -19.85
C LEU A 70 -14.67 7.77 -21.28
N SER A 71 -13.42 8.06 -21.62
CA SER A 71 -13.02 8.25 -23.02
C SER A 71 -13.14 6.93 -23.78
N ARG A 72 -13.75 6.98 -24.98
CA ARG A 72 -13.82 5.86 -25.91
C ARG A 72 -12.94 6.13 -27.10
N PHE A 73 -12.26 5.10 -27.56
CA PHE A 73 -11.33 5.16 -28.68
C PHE A 73 -11.68 4.09 -29.70
N GLU A 74 -11.42 4.36 -30.98
CA GLU A 74 -11.72 3.44 -32.08
C GLU A 74 -10.66 2.35 -32.25
N SER A 75 -9.44 2.59 -31.73
CA SER A 75 -8.35 1.62 -31.72
C SER A 75 -7.40 1.81 -30.53
N VAL A 76 -6.62 0.77 -30.23
CA VAL A 76 -5.56 0.81 -29.21
C VAL A 76 -4.53 1.89 -29.53
N ASP A 77 -4.18 2.08 -30.80
CA ASP A 77 -3.22 3.10 -31.24
C ASP A 77 -3.70 4.51 -30.90
N THR A 78 -4.98 4.80 -31.13
CA THR A 78 -5.56 6.11 -30.78
C THR A 78 -5.62 6.34 -29.27
N ALA A 79 -5.86 5.29 -28.48
CA ALA A 79 -5.85 5.39 -27.02
C ALA A 79 -4.43 5.65 -26.48
N LEU A 80 -3.42 4.94 -27.00
CA LEU A 80 -2.03 5.12 -26.55
C LEU A 80 -1.44 6.47 -26.94
N ALA A 81 -1.87 7.07 -28.06
CA ALA A 81 -1.47 8.43 -28.42
C ALA A 81 -1.97 9.45 -27.38
N ASP A 82 -3.25 9.41 -27.02
CA ASP A 82 -3.87 10.30 -26.02
C ASP A 82 -3.27 10.14 -24.60
N LEU A 83 -2.91 8.91 -24.21
CA LEU A 83 -2.31 8.63 -22.88
C LEU A 83 -0.86 9.13 -22.72
N ASN A 84 -0.11 9.27 -23.81
CA ASN A 84 1.33 9.59 -23.78
C ASN A 84 1.63 11.06 -24.11
N ASP A 85 0.61 11.86 -24.40
CA ASP A 85 0.70 13.33 -24.55
C ASP A 85 0.79 14.04 -23.18
#